data_AF-A0A7N0TM14-F1
#
_entry.id   AF-A0A7N0TM14-F1
#
_cell.length_a   1.000
_cell.length_b   1.000
_cell.length_c   1.000
_cell.angle_alpha   90.00
_cell.angle_beta   90.00
_cell.angle_gamma   90.00
#
_symmetry.space_group_name_H-M   'P 1'
#
loop_
_entity.id
_entity.type
_entity.pdbx_description
1 polymer ?
#
loop_
_entity_poly.entity_id
_entity_poly.type
_entity_poly.pdbx_seq_one_letter_code
_entity_poly.pdbx_strand_id
1 'polypeptide(L)'
;MAISLQSCNVRSAFQNSSNSTSPHQLPSSFNSQRLTFPKSCSSTLKLHLTWGASVAACARRSRLQVSCNKGVDGLVQEEECENRESNEVDKGLTCVMKFGGSSLASAERMREVADLVCSFPDERPVVVLSAMGKTTNKLLLAGEKAVSCGVSNTSEIDELGFIKHLHTRTAEELGIDQSVISGHLTELEQLLKGIAMMKELTLRTKDYLVSFGECMSTRIFAAYLNKLGVKARQYDAFDIGIITTDDFTNADILEATYPAVAKCLHGDWIKDPAMPIVTGFLGKGWKSSAITTLGRGGSDLTATTIGKALGLPEIQVWKDVDGVLTCDPSIYSGAKPVPYLTFDEAAELAYFGAQVLHPQSMRPAREGDIPVRVKNSYNPKAPGTLITKTRDMTEAILTSIVLKRNVTMLDIVSTRMLGQFGFLAKVFSIFEELGISVDVVATSEVSISLTLDPSKFWSRELIQQASELDHVVEELEKIAVVNLLHGRSIISLIGNVQRSSLILEKAFNVLRSNGVNVQMISQGASKVNISLIVNDSEAEKCVKALHQSFFESSESSDFILGGGYGKASNGALQHHT
;
A
#
# COMPACT_ATOMS: atom_id res chain seq x y z
N MET A 1 -60.36 -44.56 2.69
CA MET A 1 -59.58 -45.78 3.04
C MET A 1 -58.21 -45.30 3.45
N ALA A 2 -58.00 -45.07 4.75
CA ALA A 2 -57.36 -46.00 5.69
C ALA A 2 -55.84 -46.02 5.45
N ILE A 3 -54.89 -45.76 6.35
CA ILE A 3 -54.77 -45.69 7.83
C ILE A 3 -53.37 -45.01 8.01
N SER A 4 -53.19 -43.93 8.79
CA SER A 4 -52.81 -43.93 10.23
C SER A 4 -51.39 -44.49 10.49
N LEU A 5 -50.48 -43.97 11.31
CA LEU A 5 -50.58 -43.10 12.50
C LEU A 5 -49.18 -42.59 12.92
N GLN A 6 -49.20 -41.43 13.59
CA GLN A 6 -48.45 -41.06 14.82
C GLN A 6 -46.92 -40.90 14.78
N SER A 7 -46.31 -39.96 15.51
CA SER A 7 -46.68 -38.81 16.36
C SER A 7 -45.36 -38.30 16.97
N CYS A 8 -45.19 -37.15 17.62
CA CYS A 8 -46.03 -36.24 18.41
C CYS A 8 -45.17 -34.94 18.54
N ASN A 9 -45.72 -33.74 18.32
CA ASN A 9 -46.29 -32.81 19.32
C ASN A 9 -45.23 -32.18 20.26
N VAL A 10 -45.26 -30.90 20.67
CA VAL A 10 -46.34 -29.89 20.77
C VAL A 10 -45.64 -28.54 21.10
N ARG A 11 -45.96 -27.42 20.42
CA ARG A 11 -46.82 -26.26 20.86
C ARG A 11 -46.30 -25.50 22.10
N SER A 12 -46.44 -24.19 22.28
CA SER A 12 -47.26 -23.10 21.68
C SER A 12 -46.77 -21.79 22.34
N ALA A 13 -46.52 -20.70 21.62
CA ALA A 13 -47.45 -19.63 21.20
C ALA A 13 -48.08 -18.82 22.34
N PHE A 14 -48.00 -17.48 22.26
CA PHE A 14 -49.15 -16.56 22.40
C PHE A 14 -48.80 -15.15 21.88
N GLN A 15 -49.64 -14.66 20.97
CA GLN A 15 -49.80 -13.25 20.57
C GLN A 15 -50.87 -12.58 21.45
N ASN A 16 -50.79 -11.26 21.66
CA ASN A 16 -51.90 -10.35 21.33
C ASN A 16 -51.53 -8.86 21.46
N SER A 17 -52.15 -8.09 20.56
CA SER A 17 -52.28 -6.63 20.38
C SER A 17 -52.90 -5.92 21.61
N SER A 18 -53.04 -4.60 21.81
CA SER A 18 -53.09 -3.36 21.00
C SER A 18 -53.30 -2.16 21.97
N ASN A 19 -53.14 -0.93 21.47
CA ASN A 19 -53.69 0.38 21.94
C ASN A 19 -52.82 1.37 22.77
N SER A 20 -52.36 2.40 22.04
CA SER A 20 -52.50 3.85 22.26
C SER A 20 -52.67 4.42 23.67
N THR A 21 -51.74 5.31 24.08
CA THR A 21 -51.94 6.76 24.36
C THR A 21 -50.73 7.34 25.13
N SER A 22 -50.16 8.45 24.64
CA SER A 22 -49.29 9.40 25.38
C SER A 22 -50.16 10.34 26.26
N PRO A 23 -49.67 11.20 27.20
CA PRO A 23 -48.31 11.77 27.34
C PRO A 23 -47.80 11.96 28.80
N HIS A 24 -46.70 12.71 28.94
CA HIS A 24 -46.12 13.35 30.14
C HIS A 24 -44.98 12.66 30.91
N GLN A 25 -43.79 13.29 30.76
CA GLN A 25 -42.87 13.78 31.80
C GLN A 25 -42.59 12.93 33.05
N LEU A 26 -41.29 12.70 33.30
CA LEU A 26 -40.52 12.74 34.57
C LEU A 26 -39.19 11.95 34.35
N PRO A 27 -38.20 11.95 35.26
CA PRO A 27 -37.34 13.08 35.66
C PRO A 27 -35.83 12.73 35.61
N SER A 28 -35.02 13.75 35.83
CA SER A 28 -33.61 13.71 36.20
C SER A 28 -33.29 12.87 37.45
N SER A 29 -32.09 12.26 37.46
CA SER A 29 -31.13 12.12 38.59
C SER A 29 -30.66 10.71 39.00
N PHE A 30 -29.37 10.65 39.37
CA PHE A 30 -28.57 9.59 40.03
C PHE A 30 -28.13 8.39 39.14
N ASN A 31 -26.85 7.96 39.07
CA ASN A 31 -25.82 7.86 40.11
C ASN A 31 -24.39 8.10 39.56
N SER A 32 -23.63 8.97 40.21
CA SER A 32 -22.17 9.06 40.11
C SER A 32 -21.58 8.44 41.39
N GLN A 33 -20.83 7.35 41.25
CA GLN A 33 -20.07 6.78 42.36
C GLN A 33 -18.73 7.51 42.50
N ARG A 34 -18.60 8.24 43.61
CA ARG A 34 -17.33 8.75 44.16
C ARG A 34 -16.69 7.67 45.03
N LEU A 35 -15.43 7.35 44.76
CA LEU A 35 -14.51 6.76 45.74
C LEU A 35 -13.45 7.82 46.09
N THR A 36 -13.31 8.11 47.37
CA THR A 36 -12.36 9.04 47.97
C THR A 36 -11.14 8.30 48.51
N PHE A 37 -9.94 8.87 48.34
CA PHE A 37 -8.75 8.58 49.16
C PHE A 37 -8.04 9.88 49.57
N PRO A 38 -7.34 9.92 50.73
CA PRO A 38 -6.99 11.15 51.44
C PRO A 38 -5.62 11.76 51.06
N LYS A 39 -5.42 13.00 51.55
CA LYS A 39 -4.32 13.95 51.28
C LYS A 39 -3.03 13.72 52.09
N SER A 40 -1.96 14.34 51.54
CA SER A 40 -0.73 14.93 52.15
C SER A 40 0.55 14.23 51.67
N CYS A 41 1.67 14.89 51.33
CA CYS A 41 2.19 16.21 51.67
C CYS A 41 2.85 16.93 50.47
N SER A 42 2.90 18.25 50.56
CA SER A 42 3.57 19.20 49.67
C SER A 42 5.10 19.16 49.78
N SER A 43 5.81 19.43 48.68
CA SER A 43 6.86 20.45 48.68
C SER A 43 7.12 21.00 47.28
N THR A 44 7.26 22.31 47.23
CA THR A 44 7.37 23.18 46.05
C THR A 44 8.86 23.39 45.75
N LEU A 45 9.30 23.23 44.51
CA LEU A 45 10.58 23.78 44.05
C LEU A 45 10.39 24.45 42.70
N LYS A 46 10.53 25.79 42.73
CA LYS A 46 10.52 26.71 41.61
C LYS A 46 11.78 26.50 40.76
N LEU A 47 11.63 26.41 39.45
CA LEU A 47 12.74 26.55 38.49
C LEU A 47 12.71 27.96 37.91
N HIS A 48 13.71 28.76 38.28
CA HIS A 48 14.01 30.03 37.63
C HIS A 48 14.78 29.77 36.33
N LEU A 49 14.28 30.33 35.23
CA LEU A 49 14.99 30.49 33.97
C LEU A 49 15.93 31.69 34.07
N THR A 50 17.22 31.49 33.81
CA THR A 50 18.17 32.56 33.46
C THR A 50 18.96 32.15 32.23
N TRP A 51 18.92 32.99 31.21
CA TRP A 51 19.72 32.90 30.00
C TRP A 51 21.17 33.30 30.27
N GLY A 52 22.12 32.53 29.76
CA GLY A 52 23.54 32.86 29.67
C GLY A 52 24.17 32.17 28.46
N ALA A 53 24.73 32.96 27.56
CA ALA A 53 25.37 32.50 26.33
C ALA A 53 26.77 31.89 26.58
N SER A 54 27.18 30.96 25.70
CA SER A 54 28.55 30.75 25.16
C SER A 54 29.06 29.29 25.14
N VAL A 55 29.27 28.81 23.91
CA VAL A 55 30.39 27.99 23.37
C VAL A 55 30.54 26.48 23.74
N ALA A 56 30.45 25.69 22.66
CA ALA A 56 31.03 24.38 22.32
C ALA A 56 31.78 23.52 23.38
N ALA A 57 31.38 22.25 23.51
CA ALA A 57 32.25 21.06 23.41
C ALA A 57 31.50 19.73 23.66
N CYS A 58 31.79 18.74 22.81
CA CYS A 58 31.85 17.28 23.06
C CYS A 58 30.90 16.64 24.10
N ALA A 59 29.85 15.95 23.64
CA ALA A 59 29.05 15.06 24.49
C ALA A 59 29.51 13.59 24.37
N ARG A 60 30.33 13.15 25.34
CA ARG A 60 30.47 11.74 25.73
C ARG A 60 29.17 11.28 26.39
N ARG A 61 28.67 10.09 26.04
CA ARG A 61 27.53 9.44 26.70
C ARG A 61 27.89 9.09 28.16
N SER A 62 27.33 9.82 29.13
CA SER A 62 27.34 9.43 30.54
C SER A 62 26.12 8.54 30.83
N ARG A 63 26.34 7.27 31.18
CA ARG A 63 25.32 6.40 31.77
C ARG A 63 25.11 6.77 33.23
N LEU A 64 23.86 7.01 33.62
CA LEU A 64 23.46 7.12 35.03
C LEU A 64 23.53 5.73 35.68
N GLN A 65 24.26 5.62 36.78
CA GLN A 65 24.28 4.44 37.64
C GLN A 65 23.57 4.79 38.95
N VAL A 66 22.49 4.06 39.26
CA VAL A 66 21.77 4.18 40.53
C VAL A 66 22.32 3.11 41.46
N SER A 67 22.99 3.51 42.55
CA SER A 67 23.40 2.58 43.62
C SER A 67 22.35 2.54 44.72
N CYS A 68 21.91 1.34 45.10
CA CYS A 68 21.19 1.11 46.34
C CYS A 68 22.05 0.18 47.21
N ASN A 69 22.53 0.70 48.34
CA ASN A 69 23.29 -0.07 49.32
C ASN A 69 22.34 -0.87 50.22
N LYS A 70 22.51 -2.19 50.26
CA LYS A 70 22.45 -3.03 51.47
C LYS A 70 22.93 -4.44 51.11
N GLY A 71 23.98 -4.88 51.81
CA GLY A 71 24.77 -6.05 51.45
C GLY A 71 24.15 -7.40 51.79
N VAL A 72 24.81 -8.45 51.32
CA VAL A 72 25.25 -9.67 52.03
C VAL A 72 26.05 -10.51 51.00
N ASP A 73 27.08 -11.21 51.50
CA ASP A 73 28.15 -11.94 50.81
C ASP A 73 27.75 -12.96 49.73
N GLY A 74 28.63 -13.15 48.74
CA GLY A 74 28.63 -14.31 47.85
C GLY A 74 29.62 -14.22 46.69
N LEU A 75 30.73 -14.96 46.80
CA LEU A 75 31.80 -15.20 45.81
C LEU A 75 31.31 -15.36 44.36
N VAL A 76 31.90 -14.64 43.41
CA VAL A 76 31.91 -15.00 41.98
C VAL A 76 33.32 -14.75 41.43
N GLN A 77 33.91 -15.79 40.84
CA GLN A 77 35.20 -15.77 40.15
C GLN A 77 35.19 -14.80 38.97
N GLU A 78 36.25 -14.01 38.84
CA GLU A 78 36.57 -13.26 37.63
C GLU A 78 37.07 -14.25 36.56
N GLU A 79 36.28 -14.49 35.53
CA GLU A 79 36.81 -14.93 34.23
C GLU A 79 37.09 -13.67 33.41
N GLU A 80 38.38 -13.33 33.27
CA GLU A 80 38.87 -12.38 32.29
C GLU A 80 38.60 -12.93 30.88
N CYS A 81 37.55 -12.43 30.22
CA CYS A 81 37.38 -12.66 28.80
C CYS A 81 38.28 -11.68 28.05
N GLU A 82 39.45 -12.16 27.61
CA GLU A 82 40.34 -11.46 26.72
C GLU A 82 39.57 -10.92 25.50
N ASN A 83 39.41 -9.59 25.45
CA ASN A 83 38.97 -8.88 24.24
C ASN A 83 40.03 -9.08 23.16
N ARG A 84 39.88 -10.14 22.36
CA ARG A 84 40.45 -10.17 21.02
C ARG A 84 39.68 -9.15 20.20
N GLU A 85 40.29 -7.98 20.00
CA GLU A 85 39.92 -7.06 18.92
C GLU A 85 40.06 -7.80 17.58
N SER A 86 39.01 -8.51 17.18
CA SER A 86 38.82 -8.93 15.80
C SER A 86 38.40 -7.71 15.01
N ASN A 87 39.38 -7.04 14.40
CA ASN A 87 39.19 -6.05 13.33
C ASN A 87 38.69 -6.71 12.02
N GLU A 88 37.67 -7.55 12.10
CA GLU A 88 36.76 -7.79 10.99
C GLU A 88 35.52 -6.97 11.28
N VAL A 89 35.31 -5.90 10.52
CA VAL A 89 34.02 -5.20 10.53
C VAL A 89 32.96 -6.26 10.22
N ASP A 90 32.15 -6.59 11.21
CA ASP A 90 30.99 -7.47 11.10
C ASP A 90 30.01 -6.82 10.12
N LYS A 91 30.23 -7.05 8.83
CA LYS A 91 29.46 -6.40 7.77
C LYS A 91 28.12 -7.12 7.69
N GLY A 92 27.17 -6.65 8.49
CA GLY A 92 25.78 -7.12 8.54
C GLY A 92 25.01 -6.86 7.24
N LEU A 93 23.74 -7.25 7.24
CA LEU A 93 22.79 -6.98 6.15
C LEU A 93 22.69 -5.47 5.89
N THR A 94 22.65 -5.05 4.62
CA THR A 94 22.76 -3.62 4.25
C THR A 94 21.51 -3.03 3.63
N CYS A 95 20.67 -3.83 2.98
CA CYS A 95 19.48 -3.35 2.29
C CYS A 95 18.46 -4.49 2.11
N VAL A 96 17.24 -4.14 1.73
CA VAL A 96 16.25 -5.10 1.23
C VAL A 96 16.07 -4.85 -0.26
N MET A 97 16.12 -5.90 -1.08
CA MET A 97 15.81 -5.83 -2.51
C MET A 97 14.55 -6.61 -2.81
N LYS A 98 13.50 -5.90 -3.23
CA LYS A 98 12.22 -6.52 -3.61
C LYS A 98 12.07 -6.59 -5.12
N PHE A 99 11.70 -7.77 -5.63
CA PHE A 99 11.40 -8.00 -7.05
C PHE A 99 9.93 -8.41 -7.24
N GLY A 100 9.27 -7.79 -8.21
CA GLY A 100 7.89 -8.11 -8.58
C GLY A 100 7.77 -9.33 -9.48
N GLY A 101 6.54 -9.80 -9.71
CA GLY A 101 6.31 -11.01 -10.50
C GLY A 101 6.76 -10.91 -11.96
N SER A 102 6.69 -9.72 -12.58
CA SER A 102 7.20 -9.48 -13.94
C SER A 102 8.73 -9.60 -14.02
N SER A 103 9.45 -9.31 -12.94
CA SER A 103 10.90 -9.49 -12.82
C SER A 103 11.30 -10.97 -12.66
N LEU A 104 10.33 -11.86 -12.41
CA LEU A 104 10.55 -13.29 -12.13
C LEU A 104 9.74 -14.18 -13.09
N ALA A 105 9.25 -13.63 -14.20
CA ALA A 105 8.26 -14.29 -15.04
C ALA A 105 8.79 -15.49 -15.84
N SER A 106 10.11 -15.65 -15.95
CA SER A 106 10.78 -16.72 -16.70
C SER A 106 12.16 -17.01 -16.09
N ALA A 107 12.78 -18.11 -16.53
CA ALA A 107 14.16 -18.42 -16.17
C ALA A 107 15.12 -17.29 -16.57
N GLU A 108 14.98 -16.74 -17.78
CA GLU A 108 15.79 -15.60 -18.27
C GLU A 108 15.72 -14.41 -17.33
N ARG A 109 14.51 -13.99 -16.92
CA ARG A 109 14.32 -12.89 -15.97
C ARG A 109 14.91 -13.22 -14.60
N MET A 110 14.82 -14.46 -14.14
CA MET A 110 15.51 -14.89 -12.91
C MET A 110 17.04 -14.82 -13.04
N ARG A 111 17.62 -15.10 -14.21
CA ARG A 111 19.07 -14.92 -14.44
C ARG A 111 19.45 -13.45 -14.30
N GLU A 112 18.70 -12.56 -14.94
CA GLU A 112 18.93 -11.11 -14.85
C GLU A 112 18.83 -10.60 -13.40
N VAL A 113 17.85 -11.08 -12.64
CA VAL A 113 17.72 -10.73 -11.21
C VAL A 113 18.90 -11.28 -10.40
N ALA A 114 19.35 -12.51 -10.67
CA ALA A 114 20.52 -13.07 -10.00
C ALA A 114 21.79 -12.27 -10.30
N ASP A 115 22.04 -11.93 -11.57
CA ASP A 115 23.16 -11.10 -12.00
C ASP A 115 23.13 -9.73 -11.30
N LEU A 116 21.95 -9.12 -11.23
CA LEU A 116 21.74 -7.83 -10.59
C LEU A 116 22.02 -7.87 -9.09
N VAL A 117 21.46 -8.84 -8.37
CA VAL A 117 21.70 -9.00 -6.93
C VAL A 117 23.18 -9.27 -6.63
N CYS A 118 23.87 -9.98 -7.54
CA CYS A 118 25.31 -10.24 -7.40
C CYS A 118 26.20 -9.09 -7.89
N SER A 119 25.66 -8.11 -8.63
CA SER A 119 26.43 -7.00 -9.21
C SER A 119 26.88 -5.94 -8.18
N PHE A 120 26.36 -6.01 -6.96
CA PHE A 120 26.67 -5.08 -5.87
C PHE A 120 27.42 -5.79 -4.74
N PRO A 121 28.75 -6.02 -4.87
CA PRO A 121 29.52 -6.85 -3.93
C PRO A 121 29.63 -6.26 -2.51
N ASP A 122 29.45 -4.95 -2.38
CA ASP A 122 29.43 -4.25 -1.10
C ASP A 122 28.04 -4.30 -0.43
N GLU A 123 27.00 -4.68 -1.16
CA GLU A 123 25.65 -4.86 -0.64
C GLU A 123 25.43 -6.30 -0.18
N ARG A 124 24.80 -6.45 0.99
CA ARG A 124 24.33 -7.73 1.53
C ARG A 124 22.82 -7.68 1.67
N PRO A 125 22.10 -7.93 0.57
CA PRO A 125 20.67 -7.75 0.55
C PRO A 125 19.94 -8.90 1.24
N VAL A 126 18.82 -8.56 1.90
CA VAL A 126 17.71 -9.48 2.04
C VAL A 126 16.85 -9.38 0.78
N VAL A 127 16.68 -10.47 0.06
CA VAL A 127 15.90 -10.48 -1.20
C VAL A 127 14.47 -10.91 -0.90
N VAL A 128 13.49 -10.11 -1.31
CA VAL A 128 12.06 -10.42 -1.18
C VAL A 128 11.47 -10.63 -2.57
N LEU A 129 10.86 -11.79 -2.80
CA LEU A 129 10.34 -12.16 -4.11
C LEU A 129 8.82 -12.34 -4.10
N SER A 130 8.17 -11.79 -5.14
CA SER A 130 6.79 -12.13 -5.48
C SER A 130 6.71 -13.45 -6.26
N ALA A 131 5.49 -14.00 -6.41
CA ALA A 131 5.25 -15.15 -7.28
C ALA A 131 5.62 -14.84 -8.74
N MET A 132 5.96 -15.88 -9.51
CA MET A 132 6.39 -15.74 -10.91
C MET A 132 5.26 -15.23 -11.81
N GLY A 133 5.48 -14.12 -12.52
CA GLY A 133 4.57 -13.58 -13.53
C GLY A 133 3.13 -13.44 -13.04
N LYS A 134 2.19 -14.16 -13.68
CA LYS A 134 0.74 -14.13 -13.36
C LYS A 134 0.29 -15.30 -12.47
N THR A 135 1.22 -16.00 -11.80
CA THR A 135 0.93 -17.22 -11.04
C THR A 135 -0.11 -17.00 -9.94
N THR A 136 -0.05 -15.91 -9.17
CA THR A 136 -1.04 -15.61 -8.13
C THR A 136 -2.47 -15.53 -8.69
N ASN A 137 -2.65 -14.85 -9.82
CA ASN A 137 -3.96 -14.75 -10.47
C ASN A 137 -4.42 -16.12 -10.99
N LYS A 138 -3.49 -16.93 -11.50
CA LYS A 138 -3.79 -18.30 -11.97
C LYS A 138 -4.16 -19.22 -10.81
N LEU A 139 -3.54 -19.09 -9.64
CA LEU A 139 -3.89 -19.83 -8.42
C LEU A 139 -5.31 -19.49 -7.97
N LEU A 140 -5.67 -18.20 -7.94
CA LEU A 140 -7.02 -17.75 -7.61
C LEU A 140 -8.08 -18.33 -8.57
N LEU A 141 -7.85 -18.19 -9.87
CA LEU A 141 -8.74 -18.75 -10.90
C LEU A 141 -8.84 -20.28 -10.83
N ALA A 142 -7.74 -20.97 -10.52
CA ALA A 142 -7.75 -22.42 -10.33
C ALA A 142 -8.63 -22.83 -9.14
N GLY A 143 -8.56 -22.08 -8.03
CA GLY A 143 -9.41 -22.30 -6.86
C GLY A 143 -10.88 -22.10 -7.17
N GLU A 144 -11.23 -21.02 -7.87
CA GLU A 144 -12.61 -20.72 -8.28
C GLU A 144 -13.17 -21.81 -9.22
N LYS A 145 -12.39 -22.25 -10.22
CA LYS A 145 -12.78 -23.35 -11.10
C LYS A 145 -12.89 -24.69 -10.36
N ALA A 146 -12.01 -24.96 -9.39
CA ALA A 146 -12.04 -26.19 -8.63
C ALA A 146 -13.36 -26.37 -7.88
N VAL A 147 -13.95 -25.29 -7.36
CA VAL A 147 -15.26 -25.33 -6.68
C VAL A 147 -16.33 -25.95 -7.60
N SER A 148 -16.36 -25.65 -8.90
CA SER A 148 -17.43 -26.11 -9.79
C SER A 148 -17.07 -27.32 -10.67
N CYS A 149 -15.80 -27.61 -10.95
CA CYS A 149 -15.39 -28.58 -12.00
C CYS A 149 -15.68 -30.06 -11.70
N GLY A 150 -15.81 -30.44 -10.42
CA GLY A 150 -15.94 -31.83 -9.99
C GLY A 150 -14.59 -32.54 -9.81
N VAL A 151 -14.53 -33.54 -8.92
CA VAL A 151 -13.27 -34.14 -8.43
C VAL A 151 -12.44 -34.76 -9.56
N SER A 152 -13.07 -35.50 -10.47
CA SER A 152 -12.41 -36.20 -11.58
C SER A 152 -11.68 -35.25 -12.53
N ASN A 153 -12.14 -34.01 -12.66
CA ASN A 153 -11.66 -33.06 -13.66
C ASN A 153 -10.66 -32.06 -13.07
N THR A 154 -10.28 -32.19 -11.80
CA THR A 154 -9.39 -31.23 -11.12
C THR A 154 -8.00 -31.18 -11.76
N SER A 155 -7.49 -32.32 -12.22
CA SER A 155 -6.20 -32.40 -12.92
C SER A 155 -6.22 -31.76 -14.31
N GLU A 156 -7.41 -31.50 -14.86
CA GLU A 156 -7.63 -30.89 -16.18
C GLU A 156 -7.82 -29.37 -16.10
N ILE A 157 -7.72 -28.77 -14.91
CA ILE A 157 -7.79 -27.31 -14.76
C ILE A 157 -6.60 -26.68 -15.50
N ASP A 158 -6.89 -25.92 -16.55
CA ASP A 158 -5.89 -25.25 -17.40
C ASP A 158 -4.88 -24.42 -16.59
N GLU A 159 -5.36 -23.71 -15.57
CA GLU A 159 -4.52 -22.89 -14.68
C GLU A 159 -3.52 -23.73 -13.90
N LEU A 160 -3.89 -24.92 -13.43
CA LEU A 160 -2.98 -25.84 -12.75
C LEU A 160 -1.91 -26.35 -13.74
N GLY A 161 -2.33 -26.71 -14.96
CA GLY A 161 -1.41 -27.11 -16.03
C GLY A 161 -0.41 -26.02 -16.36
N PHE A 162 -0.87 -24.77 -16.49
CA PHE A 162 -0.02 -23.60 -16.70
C PHE A 162 1.01 -23.42 -15.58
N ILE A 163 0.58 -23.50 -14.31
CA ILE A 163 1.46 -23.31 -13.15
C ILE A 163 2.53 -24.41 -13.11
N LYS A 164 2.14 -25.68 -13.28
CA LYS A 164 3.08 -26.81 -13.33
C LYS A 164 4.11 -26.60 -14.43
N HIS A 165 3.66 -26.35 -15.66
CA HIS A 165 4.54 -26.15 -16.80
C HIS A 165 5.51 -24.98 -16.59
N LEU A 166 5.03 -23.83 -16.11
CA LEU A 166 5.88 -22.66 -15.88
C LEU A 166 7.04 -22.95 -14.91
N HIS A 167 6.74 -23.57 -13.77
CA HIS A 167 7.76 -23.80 -12.73
C HIS A 167 8.70 -24.95 -13.10
N THR A 168 8.18 -26.05 -13.67
CA THR A 168 9.00 -27.16 -14.15
C THR A 168 9.94 -26.70 -15.27
N ARG A 169 9.42 -26.00 -16.28
CA ARG A 169 10.24 -25.43 -17.36
C ARG A 169 11.31 -24.48 -16.83
N THR A 170 10.96 -23.63 -15.86
CA THR A 170 11.93 -22.68 -15.29
C THR A 170 13.04 -23.40 -14.52
N ALA A 171 12.69 -24.42 -13.72
CA ALA A 171 13.68 -25.25 -13.04
C ALA A 171 14.62 -25.95 -14.04
N GLU A 172 14.07 -26.51 -15.13
CA GLU A 172 14.85 -27.12 -16.22
C GLU A 172 15.79 -26.13 -16.91
N GLU A 173 15.28 -24.96 -17.31
CA GLU A 173 16.07 -23.92 -18.00
C GLU A 173 17.18 -23.33 -17.10
N LEU A 174 16.97 -23.26 -15.78
CA LEU A 174 18.00 -22.88 -14.81
C LEU A 174 18.91 -24.07 -14.44
N GLY A 175 18.54 -25.30 -14.84
CA GLY A 175 19.19 -26.57 -14.55
C GLY A 175 19.24 -26.88 -13.05
N ILE A 176 18.15 -26.63 -12.35
CA ILE A 176 17.93 -26.94 -10.94
C ILE A 176 17.15 -28.25 -10.87
N ASP A 177 17.38 -29.05 -9.83
CA ASP A 177 16.59 -30.24 -9.59
C ASP A 177 15.11 -29.88 -9.35
N GLN A 178 14.22 -30.53 -10.10
CA GLN A 178 12.77 -30.34 -9.96
C GLN A 178 12.24 -30.81 -8.59
N SER A 179 13.02 -31.62 -7.86
CA SER A 179 12.70 -32.03 -6.49
C SER A 179 12.46 -30.84 -5.54
N VAL A 180 13.04 -29.68 -5.83
CA VAL A 180 12.86 -28.43 -5.08
C VAL A 180 11.39 -27.95 -5.07
N ILE A 181 10.63 -28.23 -6.13
CA ILE A 181 9.25 -27.76 -6.29
C ILE A 181 8.21 -28.88 -6.41
N SER A 182 8.63 -30.12 -6.64
CA SER A 182 7.71 -31.25 -6.88
C SER A 182 6.75 -31.49 -5.72
N GLY A 183 7.22 -31.34 -4.47
CA GLY A 183 6.40 -31.42 -3.27
C GLY A 183 5.28 -30.38 -3.25
N HIS A 184 5.61 -29.13 -3.55
CA HIS A 184 4.64 -28.01 -3.59
C HIS A 184 3.62 -28.18 -4.72
N LEU A 185 4.04 -28.65 -5.90
CA LEU A 185 3.12 -28.93 -7.01
C LEU A 185 2.15 -30.07 -6.70
N THR A 186 2.63 -31.10 -5.99
CA THR A 186 1.81 -32.23 -5.56
C THR A 186 0.78 -31.78 -4.52
N GLU A 187 1.22 -30.98 -3.56
CA GLU A 187 0.36 -30.45 -2.51
C GLU A 187 -0.68 -29.47 -3.07
N LEU A 188 -0.30 -28.60 -4.01
CA LEU A 188 -1.23 -27.71 -4.71
C LEU A 188 -2.34 -28.51 -5.42
N GLU A 189 -1.98 -29.59 -6.12
CA GLU A 189 -2.97 -30.45 -6.77
C GLU A 189 -3.89 -31.14 -5.75
N GLN A 190 -3.35 -31.61 -4.63
CA GLN A 190 -4.15 -32.19 -3.55
C GLN A 190 -5.11 -31.18 -2.93
N LEU A 191 -4.67 -29.95 -2.71
CA LEU A 191 -5.50 -28.85 -2.22
C LEU A 191 -6.68 -28.57 -3.16
N LEU A 192 -6.40 -28.45 -4.47
CA LEU A 192 -7.45 -28.24 -5.47
C LEU A 192 -8.44 -29.41 -5.52
N LYS A 193 -7.98 -30.66 -5.36
CA LYS A 193 -8.88 -31.83 -5.28
C LYS A 193 -9.77 -31.76 -4.04
N GLY A 194 -9.21 -31.31 -2.90
CA GLY A 194 -9.97 -31.06 -1.68
C GLY A 194 -11.06 -30.01 -1.88
N ILE A 195 -10.73 -28.87 -2.50
CA ILE A 195 -11.69 -27.81 -2.85
C ILE A 195 -12.78 -28.36 -3.77
N ALA A 196 -12.41 -29.13 -4.79
CA ALA A 196 -13.36 -29.71 -5.75
C ALA A 196 -14.30 -30.75 -5.14
N MET A 197 -13.84 -31.46 -4.11
CA MET A 197 -14.63 -32.44 -3.35
C MET A 197 -15.60 -31.76 -2.39
N MET A 198 -15.12 -30.74 -1.67
CA MET A 198 -15.93 -30.02 -0.67
C MET A 198 -16.89 -29.01 -1.28
N LYS A 199 -16.61 -28.53 -2.50
CA LYS A 199 -17.38 -27.46 -3.16
C LYS A 199 -17.35 -26.14 -2.38
N GLU A 200 -16.28 -25.92 -1.63
CA GLU A 200 -16.10 -24.74 -0.78
C GLU A 200 -14.68 -24.17 -0.92
N LEU A 201 -14.58 -22.85 -1.05
CA LEU A 201 -13.32 -22.10 -1.03
C LEU A 201 -13.40 -20.99 0.03
N THR A 202 -12.96 -21.31 1.25
CA THR A 202 -12.92 -20.32 2.34
C THR A 202 -11.80 -19.30 2.13
N LEU A 203 -11.89 -18.12 2.77
CA LEU A 203 -10.82 -17.12 2.72
C LEU A 203 -9.48 -17.65 3.26
N ARG A 204 -9.52 -18.51 4.28
CA ARG A 204 -8.34 -19.21 4.80
C ARG A 204 -7.71 -20.13 3.75
N THR A 205 -8.54 -20.92 3.07
CA THR A 205 -8.08 -21.81 2.00
C THR A 205 -7.53 -20.99 0.82
N LYS A 206 -8.12 -19.83 0.52
CA LYS A 206 -7.66 -18.91 -0.51
C LYS A 206 -6.26 -18.38 -0.22
N ASP A 207 -5.99 -17.95 1.01
CA ASP A 207 -4.65 -17.52 1.44
C ASP A 207 -3.62 -18.65 1.34
N TYR A 208 -3.99 -19.87 1.75
CA TYR A 208 -3.14 -21.03 1.58
C TYR A 208 -2.84 -21.32 0.11
N LEU A 209 -3.86 -21.29 -0.74
CA LEU A 209 -3.76 -21.56 -2.17
C LEU A 209 -2.81 -20.60 -2.89
N VAL A 210 -2.87 -19.29 -2.58
CA VAL A 210 -1.99 -18.31 -3.25
C VAL A 210 -0.56 -18.33 -2.73
N SER A 211 -0.33 -18.82 -1.50
CA SER A 211 1.00 -18.90 -0.89
C SER A 211 1.99 -19.72 -1.73
N PHE A 212 1.51 -20.76 -2.41
CA PHE A 212 2.32 -21.62 -3.28
C PHE A 212 3.12 -20.84 -4.33
N GLY A 213 2.60 -19.71 -4.82
CA GLY A 213 3.28 -18.89 -5.82
C GLY A 213 4.62 -18.35 -5.33
N GLU A 214 4.65 -17.71 -4.17
CA GLU A 214 5.88 -17.14 -3.59
C GLU A 214 6.78 -18.24 -3.02
N CYS A 215 6.21 -19.27 -2.39
CA CYS A 215 6.95 -20.42 -1.88
C CYS A 215 7.77 -21.11 -2.97
N MET A 216 7.19 -21.35 -4.16
CA MET A 216 7.92 -21.96 -5.28
C MET A 216 8.95 -20.99 -5.88
N SER A 217 8.59 -19.72 -6.08
CA SER A 217 9.50 -18.74 -6.70
C SER A 217 10.80 -18.53 -5.91
N THR A 218 10.70 -18.42 -4.59
CA THR A 218 11.84 -18.23 -3.69
C THR A 218 12.73 -19.46 -3.61
N ARG A 219 12.15 -20.65 -3.62
CA ARG A 219 12.89 -21.92 -3.61
C ARG A 219 13.66 -22.13 -4.92
N ILE A 220 13.04 -21.87 -6.07
CA ILE A 220 13.72 -21.89 -7.37
C ILE A 220 14.89 -20.90 -7.36
N PHE A 221 14.64 -19.65 -6.95
CA PHE A 221 15.67 -18.61 -7.00
C PHE A 221 16.84 -18.89 -6.04
N ALA A 222 16.56 -19.33 -4.80
CA ALA A 222 17.61 -19.69 -3.84
C ALA A 222 18.44 -20.89 -4.33
N ALA A 223 17.80 -21.91 -4.89
CA ALA A 223 18.51 -23.05 -5.47
C ALA A 223 19.38 -22.65 -6.67
N TYR A 224 18.89 -21.70 -7.49
CA TYR A 224 19.65 -21.15 -8.60
C TYR A 224 20.92 -20.43 -8.14
N LEU A 225 20.80 -19.53 -7.15
CA LEU A 225 21.95 -18.82 -6.59
C LEU A 225 23.00 -19.78 -6.02
N ASN A 226 22.57 -20.79 -5.28
CA ASN A 226 23.49 -21.80 -4.74
C ASN A 226 24.21 -22.58 -5.84
N LYS A 227 23.52 -22.89 -6.96
CA LYS A 227 24.15 -23.50 -8.13
C LYS A 227 25.22 -22.60 -8.77
N LEU A 228 25.04 -21.28 -8.74
CA LEU A 228 26.04 -20.30 -9.18
C LEU A 228 27.20 -20.11 -8.18
N GLY A 229 27.17 -20.80 -7.04
CA GLY A 229 28.16 -20.66 -5.97
C GLY A 229 27.87 -19.50 -5.01
N VAL A 230 26.73 -18.82 -5.15
CA VAL A 230 26.29 -17.76 -4.25
C VAL A 230 25.48 -18.39 -3.12
N LYS A 231 26.03 -18.37 -1.91
CA LYS A 231 25.39 -18.97 -0.75
C LYS A 231 24.10 -18.22 -0.40
N ALA A 232 22.96 -18.87 -0.62
CA ALA A 232 21.63 -18.32 -0.40
C ALA A 232 20.76 -19.26 0.42
N ARG A 233 19.89 -18.71 1.27
CA ARG A 233 18.95 -19.48 2.09
C ARG A 233 17.54 -18.99 1.87
N GLN A 234 16.64 -19.90 1.53
CA GLN A 234 15.22 -19.59 1.37
C GLN A 234 14.53 -19.51 2.74
N TYR A 235 13.61 -18.57 2.87
CA TYR A 235 12.80 -18.34 4.05
C TYR A 235 11.33 -18.12 3.69
N ASP A 236 10.45 -18.82 4.38
CA ASP A 236 9.03 -18.53 4.35
C ASP A 236 8.72 -17.45 5.40
N ALA A 237 8.08 -16.37 4.98
CA ALA A 237 7.73 -15.23 5.83
C ALA A 237 6.94 -15.64 7.09
N PHE A 238 6.04 -16.61 6.93
CA PHE A 238 5.22 -17.15 8.00
C PHE A 238 6.01 -17.95 9.05
N ASP A 239 7.23 -18.42 8.74
CA ASP A 239 8.07 -19.17 9.67
C ASP A 239 9.14 -18.30 10.36
N ILE A 240 9.60 -17.23 9.71
CA ILE A 240 10.63 -16.33 10.26
C ILE A 240 10.09 -15.26 11.21
N GLY A 241 8.77 -15.20 11.40
CA GLY A 241 8.14 -14.31 12.37
C GLY A 241 7.41 -13.11 11.77
N ILE A 242 6.93 -13.15 10.52
CA ILE A 242 5.89 -12.22 10.07
C ILE A 242 4.55 -12.66 10.65
N ILE A 243 4.17 -12.04 11.76
CA ILE A 243 2.99 -12.37 12.57
C ILE A 243 1.86 -11.39 12.22
N THR A 244 0.68 -11.91 11.93
CA THR A 244 -0.47 -11.11 11.48
C THR A 244 -1.72 -11.34 12.32
N THR A 245 -2.75 -10.52 12.10
CA THR A 245 -4.12 -10.87 12.45
C THR A 245 -4.61 -12.09 11.64
N ASP A 246 -5.75 -12.65 12.02
CA ASP A 246 -6.37 -13.80 11.33
C ASP A 246 -7.41 -13.35 10.27
N ASP A 247 -7.36 -12.07 9.86
CA ASP A 247 -8.22 -11.51 8.82
C ASP A 247 -7.67 -11.88 7.43
N PHE A 248 -7.93 -13.12 7.01
CA PHE A 248 -7.45 -13.67 5.74
C PHE A 248 -7.74 -12.74 4.55
N THR A 249 -6.90 -12.79 3.52
CA THR A 249 -6.88 -11.93 2.31
C THR A 249 -6.41 -10.49 2.51
N ASN A 250 -6.39 -9.99 3.76
CA ASN A 250 -5.96 -8.63 4.07
C ASN A 250 -5.46 -8.52 5.52
N ALA A 251 -4.60 -9.44 5.93
CA ALA A 251 -4.15 -9.54 7.30
C ALA A 251 -3.21 -8.39 7.67
N ASP A 252 -3.39 -7.82 8.86
CA ASP A 252 -2.52 -6.75 9.36
C ASP A 252 -1.33 -7.31 10.13
N ILE A 253 -0.15 -6.72 9.90
CA ILE A 253 1.09 -7.09 10.60
C ILE A 253 1.04 -6.60 12.04
N LEU A 254 1.34 -7.49 12.99
CA LEU A 254 1.42 -7.18 14.41
C LEU A 254 2.82 -6.73 14.81
N GLU A 255 2.92 -5.85 15.80
CA GLU A 255 4.19 -5.31 16.32
C GLU A 255 5.19 -6.38 16.79
N ALA A 256 4.70 -7.56 17.21
CA ALA A 256 5.55 -8.70 17.56
C ALA A 256 6.43 -9.19 16.40
N THR A 257 6.09 -8.84 15.16
CA THR A 257 6.84 -9.19 13.95
C THR A 257 8.26 -8.64 13.96
N TYR A 258 8.44 -7.35 14.29
CA TYR A 258 9.74 -6.69 14.16
C TYR A 258 10.85 -7.36 14.98
N PRO A 259 10.69 -7.61 16.30
CA PRO A 259 11.72 -8.33 17.07
C PRO A 259 11.87 -9.79 16.66
N ALA A 260 10.79 -10.46 16.21
CA ALA A 260 10.85 -11.87 15.80
C ALA A 260 11.67 -12.07 14.52
N VAL A 261 11.36 -11.28 13.48
CA VAL A 261 12.09 -11.29 12.21
C VAL A 261 13.55 -10.91 12.42
N ALA A 262 13.82 -9.87 13.21
CA ALA A 262 15.19 -9.44 13.50
C ALA A 262 15.99 -10.55 14.19
N LYS A 263 15.41 -11.20 15.20
CA LYS A 263 16.05 -12.30 15.92
C LYS A 263 16.36 -13.49 15.00
N CYS A 264 15.42 -13.85 14.12
CA CYS A 264 15.60 -14.97 13.20
C CYS A 264 16.69 -14.67 12.16
N LEU A 265 16.55 -13.58 11.40
CA LEU A 265 17.46 -13.27 10.29
C LEU A 265 18.86 -12.91 10.78
N HIS A 266 19.02 -12.08 11.83
CA HIS A 266 20.34 -11.82 12.39
C HIS A 266 20.96 -13.07 13.02
N GLY A 267 20.16 -13.86 13.73
CA GLY A 267 20.65 -15.08 14.38
C GLY A 267 21.20 -16.09 13.39
N ASP A 268 20.53 -16.26 12.26
CA ASP A 268 20.99 -17.15 11.19
C ASP A 268 22.18 -16.57 10.43
N TRP A 269 22.18 -15.26 10.17
CA TRP A 269 23.28 -14.57 9.50
C TRP A 269 24.59 -14.68 10.28
N ILE A 270 24.55 -14.49 11.61
CA ILE A 270 25.74 -14.59 12.48
C ILE A 270 26.28 -16.02 12.52
N LYS A 271 25.41 -17.03 12.54
CA LYS A 271 25.82 -18.44 12.61
C LYS A 271 26.41 -18.94 11.30
N ASP A 272 25.76 -18.61 10.19
CA ASP A 272 26.11 -19.10 8.88
C ASP A 272 25.68 -18.10 7.79
N PRO A 273 26.52 -17.11 7.46
CA PRO A 273 26.18 -16.05 6.52
C PRO A 273 25.73 -16.61 5.17
N ALA A 274 24.47 -16.35 4.82
CA ALA A 274 23.85 -16.74 3.57
C ALA A 274 22.83 -15.67 3.18
N MET A 275 22.76 -15.33 1.90
CA MET A 275 21.82 -14.34 1.39
C MET A 275 20.37 -14.80 1.65
N PRO A 276 19.58 -14.06 2.44
CA PRO A 276 18.20 -14.47 2.73
C PRO A 276 17.29 -14.20 1.54
N ILE A 277 16.59 -15.24 1.06
CA ILE A 277 15.59 -15.17 -0.01
C ILE A 277 14.21 -15.43 0.60
N VAL A 278 13.46 -14.36 0.85
CA VAL A 278 12.23 -14.38 1.65
C VAL A 278 11.00 -14.30 0.74
N THR A 279 9.96 -15.07 1.04
CA THR A 279 8.65 -14.91 0.39
C THR A 279 8.08 -13.52 0.66
N GLY A 280 7.59 -12.82 -0.36
CA GLY A 280 6.73 -11.65 -0.16
C GLY A 280 5.36 -12.04 0.44
N PHE A 281 4.44 -11.07 0.51
CA PHE A 281 2.96 -11.14 0.65
C PHE A 281 2.34 -12.09 1.70
N LEU A 282 3.12 -12.88 2.43
CA LEU A 282 2.67 -13.92 3.34
C LEU A 282 3.00 -13.58 4.80
N GLY A 283 2.21 -14.13 5.71
CA GLY A 283 2.42 -14.06 7.14
C GLY A 283 1.75 -15.24 7.85
N LYS A 284 1.81 -15.22 9.18
CA LYS A 284 1.22 -16.23 10.06
C LYS A 284 0.22 -15.61 11.02
N GLY A 285 -1.02 -16.07 10.96
CA GLY A 285 -2.10 -15.62 11.83
C GLY A 285 -1.80 -15.95 13.30
N TRP A 286 -1.94 -14.94 14.17
CA TRP A 286 -1.59 -15.05 15.59
C TRP A 286 -2.38 -16.13 16.33
N LYS A 287 -3.68 -16.28 16.06
CA LYS A 287 -4.53 -17.24 16.78
C LYS A 287 -4.59 -18.59 16.07
N SER A 288 -4.79 -18.57 14.75
CA SER A 288 -4.99 -19.79 13.97
C SER A 288 -3.67 -20.50 13.62
N SER A 289 -2.54 -19.80 13.69
CA SER A 289 -1.26 -20.24 13.12
C SER A 289 -1.31 -20.61 11.64
N ALA A 290 -2.38 -20.21 10.94
CA ALA A 290 -2.54 -20.44 9.51
C ALA A 290 -1.73 -19.42 8.71
N ILE A 291 -1.40 -19.79 7.47
CA ILE A 291 -0.83 -18.86 6.50
C ILE A 291 -1.87 -17.82 6.16
N THR A 292 -1.46 -16.56 6.22
CA THR A 292 -2.25 -15.39 5.88
C THR A 292 -1.59 -14.64 4.74
N THR A 293 -2.38 -13.83 4.03
CA THR A 293 -1.87 -12.91 3.03
C THR A 293 -2.06 -11.46 3.45
N LEU A 294 -1.09 -10.62 3.07
CA LEU A 294 -0.98 -9.22 3.49
C LEU A 294 -1.81 -8.25 2.63
N GLY A 295 -2.65 -8.76 1.73
CA GLY A 295 -3.46 -7.94 0.83
C GLY A 295 -2.66 -7.19 -0.23
N ARG A 296 -3.20 -6.04 -0.67
CA ARG A 296 -2.66 -5.28 -1.81
C ARG A 296 -1.27 -4.70 -1.49
N GLY A 297 -0.33 -4.92 -2.39
CA GLY A 297 1.07 -4.50 -2.20
C GLY A 297 1.80 -5.32 -1.14
N GLY A 298 1.33 -6.53 -0.80
CA GLY A 298 1.88 -7.29 0.32
C GLY A 298 3.37 -7.67 0.20
N SER A 299 3.90 -7.93 -1.01
CA SER A 299 5.34 -8.17 -1.16
C SER A 299 6.16 -6.89 -0.92
N ASP A 300 5.63 -5.71 -1.25
CA ASP A 300 6.27 -4.43 -0.90
C ASP A 300 6.19 -4.21 0.62
N LEU A 301 5.06 -4.56 1.25
CA LEU A 301 4.87 -4.47 2.71
C LEU A 301 5.82 -5.41 3.46
N THR A 302 6.08 -6.59 2.91
CA THR A 302 7.08 -7.53 3.45
C THR A 302 8.47 -6.89 3.45
N ALA A 303 8.86 -6.27 2.34
CA ALA A 303 10.16 -5.64 2.18
C ALA A 303 10.37 -4.46 3.17
N THR A 304 9.37 -3.59 3.31
CA THR A 304 9.44 -2.48 4.26
C THR A 304 9.40 -2.95 5.72
N THR A 305 8.66 -4.01 6.02
CA THR A 305 8.61 -4.63 7.35
C THR A 305 9.98 -5.19 7.75
N ILE A 306 10.64 -5.93 6.84
CA ILE A 306 11.98 -6.45 7.06
C ILE A 306 12.97 -5.28 7.22
N GLY A 307 12.87 -4.24 6.39
CA GLY A 307 13.68 -3.04 6.50
C GLY A 307 13.58 -2.39 7.88
N LYS A 308 12.36 -2.20 8.39
CA LYS A 308 12.10 -1.66 9.75
C LYS A 308 12.58 -2.61 10.84
N ALA A 309 12.35 -3.92 10.70
CA ALA A 309 12.74 -4.92 11.69
C ALA A 309 14.27 -4.96 11.90
N LEU A 310 15.03 -4.89 10.80
CA LEU A 310 16.49 -4.97 10.81
C LEU A 310 17.18 -3.59 10.96
N GLY A 311 16.43 -2.49 10.87
CA GLY A 311 16.98 -1.13 10.97
C GLY A 311 17.90 -0.77 9.80
N LEU A 312 17.56 -1.22 8.60
CA LEU A 312 18.41 -1.07 7.41
C LEU A 312 18.38 0.37 6.86
N PRO A 313 19.47 0.83 6.24
CA PRO A 313 19.59 2.20 5.73
C PRO A 313 18.70 2.50 4.52
N GLU A 314 18.35 1.51 3.70
CA GLU A 314 17.40 1.70 2.61
C GLU A 314 16.66 0.41 2.22
N ILE A 315 15.46 0.59 1.65
CA ILE A 315 14.65 -0.47 1.05
C ILE A 315 14.56 -0.21 -0.45
N GLN A 316 14.96 -1.17 -1.28
CA GLN A 316 14.94 -1.06 -2.73
C GLN A 316 13.75 -1.87 -3.30
N VAL A 317 12.95 -1.22 -4.14
CA VAL A 317 11.88 -1.85 -4.93
C VAL A 317 12.28 -1.80 -6.39
N TRP A 318 12.50 -2.98 -6.99
CA TRP A 318 12.93 -3.12 -8.37
C TRP A 318 11.74 -3.31 -9.30
N LYS A 319 11.68 -2.46 -10.33
CA LYS A 319 10.65 -2.40 -11.36
C LYS A 319 11.27 -2.44 -12.76
N ASP A 320 10.48 -2.14 -13.78
CA ASP A 320 10.82 -2.12 -15.21
C ASP A 320 11.02 -0.71 -15.78
N VAL A 321 10.85 0.33 -14.96
CA VAL A 321 11.03 1.75 -15.32
C VAL A 321 12.01 2.43 -14.36
N ASP A 322 12.62 3.54 -14.81
CA ASP A 322 13.62 4.33 -14.08
C ASP A 322 13.01 5.12 -12.90
N GLY A 323 12.45 4.40 -11.94
CA GLY A 323 11.79 4.95 -10.76
C GLY A 323 10.32 5.29 -11.01
N VAL A 324 9.87 6.39 -10.40
CA VAL A 324 8.56 7.00 -10.60
C VAL A 324 8.69 8.08 -11.66
N LEU A 325 7.73 8.13 -12.58
CA LEU A 325 7.77 9.04 -13.73
C LEU A 325 6.77 10.19 -13.56
N THR A 326 7.00 11.29 -14.28
CA THR A 326 6.12 12.47 -14.31
C THR A 326 4.73 12.19 -14.89
N CYS A 327 4.58 11.09 -15.64
CA CYS A 327 3.31 10.52 -16.09
C CYS A 327 3.56 9.08 -16.56
N ASP A 328 2.51 8.34 -16.91
CA ASP A 328 2.64 7.01 -17.48
C ASP A 328 3.31 7.07 -18.87
N PRO A 329 4.44 6.36 -19.09
CA PRO A 329 5.17 6.38 -20.35
C PRO A 329 4.41 5.72 -21.50
N SER A 330 3.43 4.86 -21.20
CA SER A 330 2.53 4.29 -22.21
C SER A 330 1.54 5.31 -22.77
N ILE A 331 1.22 6.36 -22.00
CA ILE A 331 0.36 7.47 -22.42
C ILE A 331 1.20 8.51 -23.17
N TYR A 332 2.36 8.89 -22.62
CA TYR A 332 3.22 9.90 -23.21
C TYR A 332 4.70 9.54 -23.10
N SER A 333 5.37 9.46 -24.24
CA SER A 333 6.78 9.07 -24.34
C SER A 333 7.76 10.10 -23.77
N GLY A 334 7.34 11.36 -23.58
CA GLY A 334 8.14 12.41 -22.95
C GLY A 334 8.19 12.33 -21.41
N ALA A 335 7.69 11.24 -20.82
CA ALA A 335 7.73 11.01 -19.37
C ALA A 335 9.18 11.04 -18.84
N LYS A 336 9.42 11.84 -17.79
CA LYS A 336 10.74 12.01 -17.17
C LYS A 336 10.79 11.32 -15.81
N PRO A 337 11.94 10.76 -15.38
CA PRO A 337 12.14 10.29 -14.01
C PRO A 337 12.00 11.41 -12.99
N VAL A 338 11.28 11.12 -11.89
CA VAL A 338 11.17 11.99 -10.72
C VAL A 338 12.19 11.52 -9.69
N PRO A 339 13.29 12.24 -9.45
CA PRO A 339 14.40 11.72 -8.64
C PRO A 339 14.07 11.60 -7.14
N TYR A 340 13.21 12.48 -6.62
CA TYR A 340 12.88 12.55 -5.20
C TYR A 340 11.37 12.69 -5.00
N LEU A 341 10.83 11.94 -4.05
CA LEU A 341 9.43 12.02 -3.62
C LEU A 341 9.35 12.04 -2.09
N THR A 342 8.29 12.65 -1.57
CA THR A 342 7.89 12.42 -0.19
C THR A 342 7.00 11.18 -0.08
N PHE A 343 6.91 10.56 1.11
CA PHE A 343 5.96 9.47 1.36
C PHE A 343 4.50 9.88 1.09
N ASP A 344 4.13 11.14 1.36
CA ASP A 344 2.79 11.64 1.11
C ASP A 344 2.52 11.78 -0.40
N GLU A 345 3.48 12.29 -1.19
CA GLU A 345 3.37 12.31 -2.65
C GLU A 345 3.28 10.90 -3.24
N ALA A 346 4.13 9.98 -2.77
CA ALA A 346 4.13 8.60 -3.24
C ALA A 346 2.81 7.87 -2.92
N ALA A 347 2.22 8.14 -1.76
CA ALA A 347 0.94 7.54 -1.37
C ALA A 347 -0.21 8.00 -2.28
N GLU A 348 -0.26 9.29 -2.61
CA GLU A 348 -1.27 9.85 -3.51
C GLU A 348 -1.08 9.32 -4.94
N LEU A 349 0.17 9.27 -5.43
CA LEU A 349 0.47 8.67 -6.74
C LEU A 349 -0.01 7.22 -6.84
N ALA A 350 0.30 6.40 -5.83
CA ALA A 350 -0.07 5.00 -5.80
C ALA A 350 -1.58 4.79 -5.74
N TYR A 351 -2.31 5.64 -5.01
CA TYR A 351 -3.76 5.55 -4.89
C TYR A 351 -4.47 5.76 -6.23
N PHE A 352 -4.03 6.73 -7.04
CA PHE A 352 -4.63 7.04 -8.34
C PHE A 352 -4.12 6.16 -9.50
N GLY A 353 -3.30 5.14 -9.20
CA GLY A 353 -2.92 4.11 -10.16
C GLY A 353 -1.55 4.31 -10.81
N ALA A 354 -0.73 5.26 -10.34
CA ALA A 354 0.68 5.25 -10.71
C ALA A 354 1.31 3.96 -10.18
N GLN A 355 2.16 3.32 -10.98
CA GLN A 355 2.87 2.11 -10.59
C GLN A 355 3.97 2.43 -9.56
N VAL A 356 3.58 2.79 -8.34
CA VAL A 356 4.44 3.07 -7.18
C VAL A 356 4.18 2.01 -6.10
N LEU A 357 4.69 2.18 -4.88
CA LEU A 357 4.37 1.34 -3.73
C LEU A 357 2.98 1.65 -3.20
N HIS A 358 2.21 0.62 -2.85
CA HIS A 358 0.90 0.79 -2.21
C HIS A 358 1.03 1.57 -0.87
N PRO A 359 0.11 2.48 -0.52
CA PRO A 359 0.23 3.28 0.71
C PRO A 359 0.42 2.45 1.99
N GLN A 360 -0.30 1.33 2.12
CA GLN A 360 -0.16 0.44 3.27
C GLN A 360 1.25 -0.15 3.39
N SER A 361 1.91 -0.41 2.26
CA SER A 361 3.27 -0.96 2.21
C SER A 361 4.34 0.04 2.64
N MET A 362 4.06 1.34 2.58
CA MET A 362 5.01 2.38 2.99
C MET A 362 4.95 2.68 4.49
N ARG A 363 3.94 2.20 5.22
CA ARG A 363 3.79 2.48 6.67
C ARG A 363 5.04 2.10 7.48
N PRO A 364 5.62 0.88 7.37
CA PRO A 364 6.79 0.53 8.16
C PRO A 364 8.00 1.41 7.83
N ALA A 365 8.21 1.74 6.55
CA ALA A 365 9.28 2.63 6.12
C ALA A 365 9.10 4.06 6.65
N ARG A 366 7.87 4.59 6.61
CA ARG A 366 7.53 5.92 7.14
C ARG A 366 7.72 6.01 8.66
N GLU A 367 7.30 4.98 9.39
CA GLU A 367 7.44 4.92 10.85
C GLU A 367 8.90 4.72 11.29
N GLY A 368 9.67 3.92 10.55
CA GLY A 368 11.09 3.71 10.78
C GLY A 368 11.99 4.82 10.23
N ASP A 369 11.42 5.80 9.51
CA ASP A 369 12.14 6.84 8.77
C ASP A 369 13.22 6.26 7.82
N ILE A 370 12.87 5.14 7.16
CA ILE A 370 13.76 4.41 6.25
C ILE A 370 13.42 4.80 4.80
N PRO A 371 14.38 5.37 4.05
CA PRO A 371 14.18 5.69 2.64
C PRO A 371 13.80 4.47 1.81
N VAL A 372 12.87 4.66 0.88
CA VAL A 372 12.50 3.65 -0.12
C VAL A 372 12.98 4.10 -1.49
N ARG A 373 13.72 3.26 -2.20
CA ARG A 373 14.23 3.54 -3.54
C ARG A 373 13.54 2.69 -4.58
N VAL A 374 12.92 3.30 -5.58
CA VAL A 374 12.36 2.60 -6.74
C VAL A 374 13.41 2.59 -7.85
N LYS A 375 13.88 1.40 -8.26
CA LYS A 375 14.95 1.21 -9.26
C LYS A 375 14.45 0.43 -10.47
N ASN A 376 15.17 0.53 -11.59
CA ASN A 376 14.90 -0.23 -12.80
C ASN A 376 15.82 -1.45 -12.90
N SER A 377 15.24 -2.64 -13.04
CA SER A 377 15.97 -3.89 -13.30
C SER A 377 16.70 -3.90 -14.64
N TYR A 378 16.21 -3.19 -15.66
CA TYR A 378 16.86 -3.08 -16.98
C TYR A 378 17.92 -1.97 -17.04
N ASN A 379 17.92 -1.05 -16.07
CA ASN A 379 18.90 0.03 -15.97
C ASN A 379 19.41 0.17 -14.52
N PRO A 380 20.19 -0.80 -14.00
CA PRO A 380 20.53 -0.86 -12.57
C PRO A 380 21.39 0.30 -12.06
N LYS A 381 22.07 1.00 -12.99
CA LYS A 381 22.94 2.14 -12.71
C LYS A 381 22.16 3.45 -12.59
N ALA A 382 20.91 3.51 -13.04
CA ALA A 382 20.08 4.69 -12.85
C ALA A 382 19.85 4.93 -11.35
N PRO A 383 19.82 6.20 -10.90
CA PRO A 383 19.58 6.54 -9.50
C PRO A 383 18.18 6.12 -9.02
N GLY A 384 17.23 6.01 -9.96
CA GLY A 384 15.82 5.74 -9.69
C GLY A 384 15.16 6.91 -8.97
N THR A 385 14.14 6.59 -8.16
CA THR A 385 13.43 7.57 -7.32
C THR A 385 13.64 7.24 -5.85
N LEU A 386 14.10 8.22 -5.08
CA LEU A 386 14.22 8.10 -3.63
C LEU A 386 13.00 8.72 -2.94
N ILE A 387 12.30 7.92 -2.15
CA ILE A 387 11.12 8.31 -1.37
C ILE A 387 11.54 8.48 0.09
N THR A 388 11.36 9.68 0.62
CA THR A 388 11.76 10.06 1.99
C THR A 388 10.60 10.77 2.71
N LYS A 389 10.79 11.09 4.00
CA LYS A 389 9.82 11.89 4.76
C LYS A 389 9.69 13.32 4.27
N THR A 390 10.80 13.93 3.87
CA THR A 390 10.86 15.31 3.35
C THR A 390 11.86 15.40 2.22
N ARG A 391 11.65 16.36 1.32
CA ARG A 391 12.57 16.71 0.23
C ARG A 391 12.57 18.22 0.01
N ASP A 392 13.53 18.72 -0.75
CA ASP A 392 13.51 20.12 -1.17
C ASP A 392 12.33 20.37 -2.13
N MET A 393 11.52 21.38 -1.80
CA MET A 393 10.33 21.80 -2.54
C MET A 393 10.52 23.17 -3.21
N THR A 394 11.70 23.79 -3.11
CA THR A 394 11.96 25.17 -3.54
C THR A 394 11.68 25.36 -5.03
N GLU A 395 12.12 24.42 -5.88
CA GLU A 395 11.91 24.45 -7.33
C GLU A 395 10.71 23.60 -7.80
N ALA A 396 10.15 22.77 -6.92
CA ALA A 396 9.08 21.86 -7.28
C ALA A 396 7.73 22.59 -7.41
N ILE A 397 7.15 22.56 -8.62
CA ILE A 397 5.78 23.03 -8.88
C ILE A 397 4.85 21.82 -9.00
N LEU A 398 5.00 21.05 -10.07
CA LEU A 398 4.26 19.81 -10.29
C LEU A 398 5.25 18.65 -10.29
N THR A 399 4.86 17.56 -9.65
CA THR A 399 5.69 16.36 -9.47
C THR A 399 5.32 15.31 -10.50
N SER A 400 4.03 15.01 -10.68
CA SER A 400 3.56 14.02 -11.65
C SER A 400 2.07 14.17 -11.96
N ILE A 401 1.65 13.64 -13.11
CA ILE A 401 0.29 13.61 -13.62
C ILE A 401 -0.13 12.14 -13.73
N VAL A 402 -1.21 11.79 -13.04
CA VAL A 402 -1.76 10.42 -13.04
C VAL A 402 -3.10 10.42 -13.75
N LEU A 403 -3.37 9.38 -14.53
CA LEU A 403 -4.64 9.16 -15.20
C LEU A 403 -5.28 7.88 -14.71
N LYS A 404 -6.50 7.98 -14.16
CA LYS A 404 -7.36 6.84 -13.87
C LYS A 404 -8.51 6.81 -14.86
N ARG A 405 -8.56 5.77 -15.69
CA ARG A 405 -9.53 5.61 -16.78
C ARG A 405 -10.80 4.92 -16.36
N ASN A 406 -11.82 5.11 -17.18
CA ASN A 406 -13.08 4.39 -17.12
C ASN A 406 -13.66 4.38 -15.70
N VAL A 407 -13.69 5.53 -15.04
CA VAL A 407 -14.38 5.69 -13.76
C VAL A 407 -15.85 5.99 -14.01
N THR A 408 -16.70 5.55 -13.08
CA THR A 408 -18.12 5.91 -13.09
C THR A 408 -18.34 7.05 -12.12
N MET A 409 -19.00 8.12 -12.57
CA MET A 409 -19.35 9.26 -11.73
C MET A 409 -20.83 9.22 -11.39
N LEU A 410 -21.17 9.40 -10.11
CA LEU A 410 -22.54 9.54 -9.62
C LEU A 410 -22.73 10.98 -9.13
N ASP A 411 -23.82 11.61 -9.52
CA ASP A 411 -24.25 12.91 -8.99
C ASP A 411 -25.59 12.74 -8.26
N ILE A 412 -25.59 13.08 -6.97
CA ILE A 412 -26.69 12.86 -6.05
C ILE A 412 -27.21 14.23 -5.62
N VAL A 413 -28.39 14.61 -6.09
CA VAL A 413 -28.99 15.93 -5.87
C VAL A 413 -30.17 15.81 -4.92
N SER A 414 -30.15 16.56 -3.81
CA SER A 414 -31.26 16.63 -2.86
C SER A 414 -31.30 17.98 -2.16
N THR A 415 -32.41 18.70 -2.29
CA THR A 415 -32.65 19.95 -1.55
C THR A 415 -32.74 19.72 -0.04
N ARG A 416 -32.96 18.48 0.40
CA ARG A 416 -32.98 18.09 1.82
C ARG A 416 -31.58 18.12 2.45
N MET A 417 -30.51 18.24 1.67
CA MET A 417 -29.15 18.36 2.18
C MET A 417 -28.91 19.73 2.86
N LEU A 418 -29.67 20.76 2.46
CA LEU A 418 -29.58 22.10 3.04
C LEU A 418 -30.05 22.09 4.50
N GLY A 419 -29.12 22.35 5.42
CA GLY A 419 -29.41 22.54 6.84
C GLY A 419 -29.79 21.27 7.62
N GLN A 420 -29.72 20.08 7.00
CA GLN A 420 -29.90 18.81 7.70
C GLN A 420 -28.56 18.11 7.95
N PHE A 421 -28.39 17.60 9.17
CA PHE A 421 -27.31 16.69 9.51
C PHE A 421 -27.68 15.26 9.10
N GLY A 422 -26.68 14.43 8.78
CA GLY A 422 -26.86 13.00 8.54
C GLY A 422 -27.15 12.58 7.10
N PHE A 423 -27.38 13.51 6.16
CA PHE A 423 -27.57 13.15 4.74
C PHE A 423 -26.32 12.47 4.16
N LEU A 424 -25.13 13.04 4.36
CA LEU A 424 -23.86 12.43 3.94
C LEU A 424 -23.64 11.07 4.60
N ALA A 425 -23.92 10.94 5.90
CA ALA A 425 -23.79 9.67 6.61
C ALA A 425 -24.71 8.60 5.99
N LYS A 426 -25.95 8.96 5.64
CA LYS A 426 -26.89 8.06 4.99
C LYS A 426 -26.43 7.62 3.60
N VAL A 427 -25.91 8.55 2.80
CA VAL A 427 -25.35 8.23 1.47
C VAL A 427 -24.20 7.23 1.61
N PHE A 428 -23.23 7.48 2.49
CA PHE A 428 -22.09 6.57 2.67
C PHE A 428 -22.46 5.24 3.33
N SER A 429 -23.50 5.18 4.17
CA SER A 429 -24.03 3.92 4.73
C SER A 429 -24.50 2.97 3.63
N ILE A 430 -25.14 3.49 2.58
CA ILE A 430 -25.60 2.67 1.44
C ILE A 430 -24.40 2.04 0.71
N PHE A 431 -23.33 2.81 0.49
CA PHE A 431 -22.10 2.28 -0.12
C PHE A 431 -21.40 1.25 0.77
N GLU A 432 -21.38 1.46 2.09
CA GLU A 432 -20.83 0.51 3.06
C GLU A 432 -21.60 -0.82 3.08
N GLU A 433 -22.93 -0.76 3.15
CA GLU A 433 -23.81 -1.94 3.15
C GLU A 433 -23.66 -2.78 1.86
N LEU A 434 -23.43 -2.11 0.73
CA LEU A 434 -23.19 -2.75 -0.56
C LEU A 434 -21.73 -3.15 -0.80
N GLY A 435 -20.82 -2.78 0.11
CA GLY A 435 -19.39 -3.10 0.01
C GLY A 435 -18.68 -2.36 -1.12
N ILE A 436 -19.13 -1.16 -1.48
CA ILE A 436 -18.60 -0.37 -2.60
C ILE A 436 -17.69 0.74 -2.09
N SER A 437 -16.44 0.74 -2.57
CA SER A 437 -15.47 1.78 -2.26
C SER A 437 -15.62 2.98 -3.20
N VAL A 438 -15.82 4.15 -2.61
CA VAL A 438 -15.79 5.45 -3.29
C VAL A 438 -14.35 5.96 -3.37
N ASP A 439 -13.98 6.62 -4.48
CA ASP A 439 -12.66 7.20 -4.70
C ASP A 439 -12.60 8.70 -4.37
N VAL A 440 -13.22 9.53 -5.23
CA VAL A 440 -13.20 11.00 -5.13
C VAL A 440 -14.59 11.52 -4.83
N VAL A 441 -14.66 12.52 -3.95
CA VAL A 441 -15.88 13.18 -3.49
C VAL A 441 -15.77 14.69 -3.71
N ALA A 442 -16.87 15.31 -4.14
CA ALA A 442 -17.07 16.75 -4.17
C ALA A 442 -18.51 17.07 -3.79
N THR A 443 -18.72 18.21 -3.13
CA THR A 443 -20.03 18.61 -2.61
C THR A 443 -20.37 20.03 -3.03
N SER A 444 -21.63 20.28 -3.36
CA SER A 444 -22.25 21.60 -3.39
C SER A 444 -23.18 21.77 -2.18
N GLU A 445 -23.98 22.83 -2.15
CA GLU A 445 -25.00 23.05 -1.12
C GLU A 445 -26.15 22.03 -1.17
N VAL A 446 -26.44 21.49 -2.37
CA VAL A 446 -27.60 20.60 -2.62
C VAL A 446 -27.23 19.30 -3.34
N SER A 447 -25.96 19.09 -3.67
CA SER A 447 -25.52 17.88 -4.38
C SER A 447 -24.20 17.32 -3.88
N ILE A 448 -24.02 16.03 -4.12
CA ILE A 448 -22.79 15.29 -3.88
C ILE A 448 -22.42 14.58 -5.17
N SER A 449 -21.22 14.83 -5.68
CA SER A 449 -20.66 14.10 -6.80
C SER A 449 -19.58 13.14 -6.31
N LEU A 450 -19.65 11.89 -6.75
CA LEU A 450 -18.81 10.77 -6.33
C LEU A 450 -18.22 10.07 -7.55
N THR A 451 -17.02 9.51 -7.41
CA THR A 451 -16.46 8.60 -8.40
C THR A 451 -16.24 7.21 -7.80
N LEU A 452 -16.54 6.20 -8.61
CA LEU A 452 -16.35 4.80 -8.28
C LEU A 452 -15.30 4.22 -9.20
N ASP A 453 -14.46 3.34 -8.66
CA ASP A 453 -13.49 2.58 -9.43
C ASP A 453 -14.11 1.27 -9.88
N PRO A 454 -14.40 1.05 -11.18
CA PRO A 454 -14.84 -0.25 -11.63
C PRO A 454 -13.86 -1.33 -11.23
N SER A 455 -12.53 -1.07 -11.19
CA SER A 455 -11.44 -2.01 -10.85
C SER A 455 -11.60 -2.72 -9.50
N LYS A 456 -12.35 -2.10 -8.57
CA LYS A 456 -12.65 -2.67 -7.25
C LYS A 456 -13.88 -3.60 -7.24
N PHE A 457 -14.62 -3.68 -8.34
CA PHE A 457 -15.72 -4.62 -8.55
C PHE A 457 -15.27 -5.95 -9.23
N TRP A 458 -14.02 -6.08 -9.69
CA TRP A 458 -13.58 -7.16 -10.60
C TRP A 458 -13.23 -8.51 -9.95
N SER A 459 -13.42 -8.67 -8.65
CA SER A 459 -13.50 -10.03 -8.08
C SER A 459 -14.87 -10.68 -8.32
N ARG A 460 -15.76 -10.03 -9.09
CA ARG A 460 -17.11 -10.50 -9.41
C ARG A 460 -17.36 -10.37 -10.92
N GLU A 461 -18.19 -11.27 -11.45
CA GLU A 461 -18.53 -11.35 -12.88
C GLU A 461 -19.10 -10.01 -13.42
N LEU A 462 -18.81 -9.69 -14.69
CA LEU A 462 -19.28 -8.46 -15.37
C LEU A 462 -20.82 -8.26 -15.28
N ILE A 463 -21.59 -9.35 -15.21
CA ILE A 463 -23.06 -9.32 -15.09
C ILE A 463 -23.48 -8.82 -13.70
N GLN A 464 -22.71 -9.15 -12.66
CA GLN A 464 -22.93 -8.68 -11.29
C GLN A 464 -22.70 -7.18 -11.18
N GLN A 465 -21.76 -6.62 -11.95
CA GLN A 465 -21.39 -5.20 -11.86
C GLN A 465 -22.51 -4.26 -12.32
N ALA A 466 -23.17 -4.56 -13.44
CA ALA A 466 -24.31 -3.78 -13.91
C ALA A 466 -25.46 -3.83 -12.90
N SER A 467 -25.78 -5.02 -12.40
CA SER A 467 -26.81 -5.22 -11.38
C SER A 467 -26.50 -4.53 -10.05
N GLU A 468 -25.22 -4.44 -9.65
CA GLU A 468 -24.81 -3.78 -8.40
C GLU A 468 -24.92 -2.25 -8.54
N LEU A 469 -24.51 -1.65 -9.67
CA LEU A 469 -24.66 -0.21 -9.88
C LEU A 469 -26.13 0.19 -9.99
N ASP A 470 -26.97 -0.60 -10.68
CA ASP A 470 -28.41 -0.36 -10.74
C ASP A 470 -29.02 -0.38 -9.33
N HIS A 471 -28.61 -1.35 -8.49
CA HIS A 471 -29.08 -1.44 -7.12
C HIS A 471 -28.65 -0.26 -6.24
N VAL A 472 -27.41 0.24 -6.40
CA VAL A 472 -26.96 1.48 -5.74
C VAL A 472 -27.83 2.66 -6.11
N VAL A 473 -28.14 2.81 -7.40
CA VAL A 473 -28.98 3.89 -7.91
C VAL A 473 -30.39 3.79 -7.31
N GLU A 474 -31.01 2.60 -7.33
CA GLU A 474 -32.32 2.36 -6.73
C GLU A 474 -32.38 2.74 -5.23
N GLU A 475 -31.36 2.37 -4.45
CA GLU A 475 -31.30 2.71 -3.02
C GLU A 475 -31.11 4.22 -2.79
N LEU A 476 -30.26 4.87 -3.59
CA LEU A 476 -30.02 6.31 -3.50
C LEU A 476 -31.21 7.15 -3.97
N GLU A 477 -31.96 6.67 -4.97
CA GLU A 477 -33.16 7.33 -5.50
C GLU A 477 -34.29 7.44 -4.46
N LYS A 478 -34.27 6.63 -3.41
CA LYS A 478 -35.19 6.74 -2.27
C LYS A 478 -35.02 8.04 -1.49
N ILE A 479 -33.86 8.69 -1.59
CA ILE A 479 -33.49 9.86 -0.79
C ILE A 479 -33.06 11.09 -1.60
N ALA A 480 -32.77 10.92 -2.88
CA ALA A 480 -32.23 11.96 -3.76
C ALA A 480 -32.57 11.68 -5.24
N VAL A 481 -32.29 12.64 -6.11
CA VAL A 481 -32.23 12.43 -7.56
C VAL A 481 -30.81 12.01 -7.91
N VAL A 482 -30.64 10.91 -8.66
CA VAL A 482 -29.33 10.33 -8.96
C VAL A 482 -29.08 10.37 -10.46
N ASN A 483 -27.94 10.92 -10.88
CA ASN A 483 -27.47 10.87 -12.26
C ASN A 483 -26.20 10.04 -12.32
N LEU A 484 -26.20 9.01 -13.16
CA LEU A 484 -25.06 8.12 -13.35
C LEU A 484 -24.39 8.41 -14.70
N LEU A 485 -23.08 8.69 -14.66
CA LEU A 485 -22.28 9.07 -15.81
C LEU A 485 -21.08 8.14 -15.96
N HIS A 486 -21.14 7.27 -16.98
CA HIS A 486 -20.04 6.38 -17.36
C HIS A 486 -19.01 7.05 -18.26
N GLY A 487 -17.88 6.37 -18.49
CA GLY A 487 -16.87 6.82 -19.45
C GLY A 487 -16.23 8.14 -19.03
N ARG A 488 -15.90 8.26 -17.74
CA ARG A 488 -15.17 9.40 -17.18
C ARG A 488 -13.75 8.97 -16.84
N SER A 489 -12.88 9.96 -16.70
CA SER A 489 -11.48 9.78 -16.35
C SER A 489 -11.09 10.79 -15.28
N ILE A 490 -10.26 10.36 -14.33
CA ILE A 490 -9.67 11.24 -13.30
C ILE A 490 -8.25 11.56 -13.71
N ILE A 491 -7.95 12.85 -13.85
CA ILE A 491 -6.59 13.37 -14.00
C ILE A 491 -6.19 13.95 -12.64
N SER A 492 -5.21 13.33 -11.99
CA SER A 492 -4.68 13.79 -10.71
C SER A 492 -3.34 14.49 -10.92
N LEU A 493 -3.27 15.73 -10.46
CA LEU A 493 -2.09 16.57 -10.47
C LEU A 493 -1.43 16.49 -9.10
N ILE A 494 -0.30 15.78 -9.02
CA ILE A 494 0.48 15.66 -7.79
C ILE A 494 1.59 16.71 -7.82
N GLY A 495 1.63 17.59 -6.83
CA GLY A 495 2.59 18.69 -6.80
C GLY A 495 2.65 19.45 -5.50
N ASN A 496 3.32 20.60 -5.54
CA ASN A 496 3.53 21.46 -4.39
C ASN A 496 2.27 22.31 -4.11
N VAL A 497 1.50 21.96 -3.07
CA VAL A 497 0.29 22.73 -2.72
C VAL A 497 0.55 24.19 -2.37
N GLN A 498 1.77 24.56 -1.94
CA GLN A 498 2.11 25.97 -1.70
C GLN A 498 2.01 26.81 -2.98
N ARG A 499 2.05 26.16 -4.14
CA ARG A 499 1.88 26.77 -5.46
C ARG A 499 0.57 26.33 -6.14
N SER A 500 -0.43 25.91 -5.36
CA SER A 500 -1.70 25.37 -5.89
C SER A 500 -2.41 26.32 -6.86
N SER A 501 -2.47 27.63 -6.56
CA SER A 501 -3.08 28.62 -7.45
C SER A 501 -2.40 28.67 -8.83
N LEU A 502 -1.06 28.62 -8.86
CA LEU A 502 -0.29 28.58 -10.11
C LEU A 502 -0.55 27.28 -10.89
N ILE A 503 -0.60 26.15 -10.18
CA ILE A 503 -0.90 24.84 -10.80
C ILE A 503 -2.29 24.87 -11.43
N LEU A 504 -3.30 25.35 -10.71
CA LEU A 504 -4.67 25.42 -11.20
C LEU A 504 -4.80 26.38 -12.38
N GLU A 505 -4.26 27.60 -12.29
CA GLU A 505 -4.27 28.57 -13.38
C GLU A 505 -3.68 27.97 -14.66
N LYS A 506 -2.47 27.40 -14.57
CA LYS A 506 -1.78 26.80 -15.71
C LYS A 506 -2.56 25.61 -16.26
N ALA A 507 -3.06 24.72 -15.40
CA ALA A 507 -3.84 23.57 -15.81
C ALA A 507 -5.14 23.98 -16.54
N PHE A 508 -5.93 24.90 -15.99
CA PHE A 508 -7.18 25.33 -16.60
C PHE A 508 -6.96 26.13 -17.90
N ASN A 509 -5.87 26.90 -18.00
CA ASN A 509 -5.50 27.55 -19.26
C ASN A 509 -5.21 26.52 -20.38
N VAL A 510 -4.49 25.44 -20.06
CA VAL A 510 -4.21 24.34 -21.00
C VAL A 510 -5.50 23.63 -21.40
N LEU A 511 -6.34 23.27 -20.43
CA LEU A 511 -7.60 22.56 -20.69
C LEU A 511 -8.56 23.40 -21.53
N ARG A 512 -8.71 24.69 -21.20
CA ARG A 512 -9.53 25.64 -21.98
C ARG A 512 -9.03 25.77 -23.41
N SER A 513 -7.72 25.89 -23.62
CA SER A 513 -7.12 26.00 -24.97
C SER A 513 -7.35 24.73 -25.81
N ASN A 514 -7.57 23.59 -25.16
CA ASN A 514 -7.88 22.31 -25.81
C ASN A 514 -9.38 22.04 -25.96
N GLY A 515 -10.25 22.96 -25.51
CA GLY A 515 -11.70 22.81 -25.55
C GLY A 515 -12.26 21.81 -24.54
N VAL A 516 -11.52 21.52 -23.47
CA VAL A 516 -11.87 20.50 -22.48
C VAL A 516 -12.65 21.13 -21.33
N ASN A 517 -13.79 20.53 -21.00
CA ASN A 517 -14.62 20.94 -19.86
C ASN A 517 -14.41 19.98 -18.68
N VAL A 518 -13.90 20.51 -17.57
CA VAL A 518 -13.80 19.76 -16.31
C VAL A 518 -15.18 19.64 -15.68
N GLN A 519 -15.60 18.43 -15.36
CA GLN A 519 -16.95 18.13 -14.86
C GLN A 519 -17.01 18.15 -13.33
N MET A 520 -15.92 17.77 -12.68
CA MET A 520 -15.80 17.73 -11.23
C MET A 520 -14.35 18.04 -10.85
N ILE A 521 -14.18 18.80 -9.77
CA ILE A 521 -12.89 19.14 -9.19
C ILE A 521 -12.93 18.69 -7.74
N SER A 522 -11.89 18.00 -7.29
CA SER A 522 -11.72 17.67 -5.88
C SER A 522 -10.30 17.97 -5.46
N GLN A 523 -10.19 18.83 -4.46
CA GLN A 523 -8.94 19.14 -3.77
C GLN A 523 -9.24 19.06 -2.29
N GLY A 524 -8.71 18.04 -1.63
CA GLY A 524 -8.86 17.88 -0.18
C GLY A 524 -7.94 18.82 0.60
N ALA A 525 -7.98 18.70 1.93
CA ALA A 525 -6.95 19.28 2.80
C ALA A 525 -5.58 18.56 2.67
N SER A 526 -5.53 17.45 1.93
CA SER A 526 -4.28 16.79 1.53
C SER A 526 -3.41 17.75 0.74
N LYS A 527 -2.13 17.81 1.10
CA LYS A 527 -1.20 18.88 0.70
C LYS A 527 -0.50 18.65 -0.63
N VAL A 528 -0.93 17.69 -1.45
CA VAL A 528 -0.18 17.38 -2.68
C VAL A 528 -1.02 17.00 -3.90
N ASN A 529 -2.33 16.82 -3.78
CA ASN A 529 -3.16 16.26 -4.87
C ASN A 529 -4.34 17.18 -5.26
N ILE A 530 -4.55 17.32 -6.56
CA ILE A 530 -5.72 17.96 -7.18
C ILE A 530 -6.28 17.01 -8.24
N SER A 531 -7.52 16.56 -8.07
CA SER A 531 -8.18 15.64 -9.01
C SER A 531 -9.19 16.38 -9.88
N LEU A 532 -9.09 16.18 -11.19
CA LEU A 532 -9.94 16.76 -12.22
C LEU A 532 -10.63 15.64 -13.00
N ILE A 533 -11.96 15.67 -13.08
CA ILE A 533 -12.73 14.68 -13.83
C ILE A 533 -13.06 15.25 -15.21
N VAL A 534 -12.74 14.47 -16.25
CA VAL A 534 -12.99 14.80 -17.66
C VAL A 534 -13.65 13.62 -18.38
N ASN A 535 -14.06 13.79 -19.64
CA ASN A 535 -14.50 12.65 -20.43
C ASN A 535 -13.32 11.71 -20.73
N ASP A 536 -13.57 10.40 -20.76
CA ASP A 536 -12.51 9.43 -21.01
C ASP A 536 -11.88 9.59 -22.41
N SER A 537 -12.70 9.97 -23.41
CA SER A 537 -12.29 10.18 -24.80
C SER A 537 -11.25 11.30 -25.00
N GLU A 538 -11.19 12.28 -24.09
CA GLU A 538 -10.26 13.41 -24.17
C GLU A 538 -9.09 13.29 -23.18
N ALA A 539 -9.12 12.32 -22.26
CA ALA A 539 -8.24 12.27 -21.11
C ALA A 539 -6.75 12.16 -21.46
N GLU A 540 -6.38 11.33 -22.44
CA GLU A 540 -4.98 11.24 -22.89
C GLU A 540 -4.46 12.54 -23.49
N LYS A 541 -5.31 13.22 -24.27
CA LYS A 541 -4.96 14.50 -24.89
C LYS A 541 -4.69 15.54 -23.80
N CYS A 542 -5.52 15.55 -22.76
CA CYS A 542 -5.32 16.39 -21.59
C CYS A 542 -3.99 16.10 -20.90
N VAL A 543 -3.68 14.84 -20.61
CA VAL A 543 -2.42 14.44 -19.96
C VAL A 543 -1.21 14.90 -20.78
N LYS A 544 -1.23 14.67 -22.10
CA LYS A 544 -0.14 15.09 -23.01
C LYS A 544 0.04 16.61 -23.00
N ALA A 545 -1.04 17.37 -23.14
CA ALA A 545 -0.98 18.83 -23.16
C ALA A 545 -0.55 19.43 -21.81
N LEU A 546 -1.04 18.87 -20.70
CA LEU A 546 -0.62 19.25 -19.35
C LEU A 546 0.86 18.93 -19.14
N HIS A 547 1.31 17.75 -19.54
CA HIS A 547 2.70 17.35 -19.38
C HIS A 547 3.66 18.29 -20.13
N GLN A 548 3.37 18.57 -21.40
CA GLN A 548 4.14 19.54 -22.20
C GLN A 548 4.21 20.91 -21.53
N SER A 549 3.08 21.40 -21.01
CA SER A 549 3.03 22.69 -20.32
C SER A 549 3.85 22.67 -19.02
N PHE A 550 3.74 21.65 -18.19
CA PHE A 550 4.41 21.64 -16.88
C PHE A 550 5.88 21.23 -16.91
N PHE A 551 6.29 20.34 -17.82
CA PHE A 551 7.61 19.70 -17.79
C PHE A 551 8.49 19.97 -19.01
N GLU A 552 7.95 20.55 -20.08
CA GLU A 552 8.69 20.81 -21.33
C GLU A 552 8.79 22.29 -21.69
N SER A 553 7.79 23.11 -21.35
CA SER A 553 7.87 24.54 -21.57
C SER A 553 8.96 25.15 -20.68
N SER A 554 10.03 25.62 -21.32
CA SER A 554 11.17 26.32 -20.73
C SER A 554 10.81 27.75 -20.31
N GLU A 555 9.74 27.91 -19.53
CA GLU A 555 9.32 29.19 -18.94
C GLU A 555 9.16 29.06 -17.43
N SER A 556 10.23 28.64 -16.75
CA SER A 556 10.34 28.70 -15.28
C SER A 556 11.44 29.66 -14.83
N SER A 557 11.75 30.67 -15.64
CA SER A 557 12.68 31.77 -15.27
C SER A 557 12.31 33.19 -15.75
N ASP A 558 11.24 33.41 -16.52
CA ASP A 558 11.02 34.72 -17.19
C ASP A 558 9.90 35.62 -16.62
N PHE A 559 9.31 35.33 -15.47
CA PHE A 559 8.35 36.26 -14.82
C PHE A 559 8.93 37.13 -13.70
N ILE A 560 10.25 37.14 -13.53
CA ILE A 560 10.95 38.10 -12.64
C ILE A 560 11.98 38.84 -13.48
N LEU A 561 11.57 39.91 -14.16
CA LEU A 561 12.31 41.14 -14.45
C LEU A 561 11.56 41.95 -15.53
N GLY A 562 10.56 42.71 -15.11
CA GLY A 562 9.82 43.61 -16.02
C GLY A 562 8.93 44.65 -15.33
N GLY A 563 9.08 44.86 -14.03
CA GLY A 563 8.44 45.97 -13.30
C GLY A 563 9.28 47.24 -13.42
N GLY A 564 9.33 47.84 -14.60
CA GLY A 564 9.97 49.14 -14.82
C GLY A 564 9.18 50.26 -14.14
N TYR A 565 9.67 50.69 -12.98
CA TYR A 565 9.23 51.91 -12.31
C TYR A 565 9.27 53.12 -13.26
N GLY A 566 8.10 53.68 -13.58
CA GLY A 566 7.98 55.00 -14.17
C GLY A 566 8.49 56.05 -13.18
N LYS A 567 9.67 56.60 -13.43
CA LYS A 567 10.13 57.84 -12.82
C LYS A 567 9.32 58.99 -13.42
N ALA A 568 8.51 59.63 -12.58
CA ALA A 568 7.91 60.92 -12.86
C ALA A 568 9.02 61.97 -13.05
N SER A 569 9.12 62.53 -14.26
CA SER A 569 9.87 63.75 -14.53
C SER A 569 8.92 64.94 -14.48
N ASN A 570 9.04 65.75 -13.42
CA ASN A 570 8.62 67.14 -13.41
C ASN A 570 9.43 67.91 -14.45
N GLY A 571 8.76 68.64 -15.35
CA GLY A 571 9.43 69.45 -16.37
C GLY A 571 8.45 70.39 -17.08
N ALA A 572 8.29 71.57 -16.47
CA ALA A 572 7.69 72.82 -16.91
C ALA A 572 7.23 72.98 -18.39
N LEU A 573 5.99 73.46 -18.52
CA LEU A 573 5.52 74.30 -19.61
C LEU A 573 6.42 75.55 -19.75
N GLN A 574 6.98 75.78 -20.93
CA GLN A 574 7.29 77.13 -21.40
C GLN A 574 7.03 77.25 -22.91
N HIS A 575 6.23 78.26 -23.23
CA HIS A 575 5.99 78.81 -24.55
C HIS A 575 7.30 79.26 -25.23
N HIS A 576 7.45 78.97 -26.52
CA HIS A 576 7.43 79.96 -27.62
C HIS A 576 7.94 79.32 -28.93
N THR A 577 7.14 79.50 -30.00
CA THR A 577 7.47 79.51 -31.45
C THR A 577 8.34 78.41 -32.03
#